data_AF-A0A2K4KWR2-F1
#
_entry.id   AF-A0A2K4KWR2-F1
#
_cell.length_a   1.000
_cell.length_b   1.000
_cell.length_c   1.000
_cell.angle_alpha   90.00
_cell.angle_beta   90.00
_cell.angle_gamma   90.00
#
_symmetry.space_group_name_H-M   'P 1'
#
loop_
_entity.id
_entity.type
_entity.pdbx_description
1 polymer ?
#
loop_
_entity_poly.entity_id
_entity_poly.type
_entity_poly.pdbx_seq_one_letter_code
_entity_poly.pdbx_strand_id
1 'polypeptide(L)'
;MNLRWLIVVILMLLAGCATPPRAPVAPPIIISPSTWQQVDREIVQASQSATEQTKIYAHGAMDYWRTRVYELTEQNFIPWFSSYWTQEWLSMKVSWYTINAKGEQDATEKRLAAYLLEQYQEKVLAPVAVEIDPNAILSLAAAFYVDILKEELQKISQRHGVPIAQLNGRIQKIPAIALGPPPARDASLYQVVYTDLNTLPAYSALVDKIHKAGGNKGVGSTDTAMAPVARRASQRMEAEMAPRGAASAVAAAAGKLAGGLITV
;
A
#
# COMPACT_ATOMS: atom_id res chain seq x y z
N MET A 1 -26.00 62.91 -35.42
CA MET A 1 -24.87 62.01 -35.09
C MET A 1 -24.07 62.66 -33.98
N ASN A 2 -24.09 62.10 -32.77
CA ASN A 2 -23.68 62.81 -31.54
C ASN A 2 -22.16 62.88 -31.37
N LEU A 3 -21.62 64.09 -31.15
CA LEU A 3 -20.19 64.40 -30.95
C LEU A 3 -19.52 63.52 -29.87
N ARG A 4 -20.28 63.12 -28.85
CA ARG A 4 -19.84 62.19 -27.79
C ARG A 4 -19.50 60.80 -28.32
N TRP A 5 -20.20 60.33 -29.36
CA TRP A 5 -19.94 59.03 -29.97
C TRP A 5 -18.67 59.04 -30.81
N LEU A 6 -18.38 60.15 -31.48
CA LEU A 6 -17.13 60.38 -32.20
C LEU A 6 -15.91 60.35 -31.27
N ILE A 7 -16.02 60.94 -30.08
CA ILE A 7 -14.95 60.95 -29.08
C ILE A 7 -14.68 59.54 -28.53
N VAL A 8 -15.73 58.74 -28.31
CA VAL A 8 -15.59 57.35 -27.83
C VAL A 8 -14.96 56.45 -28.89
N VAL A 9 -15.32 56.61 -30.16
CA VAL A 9 -14.73 55.85 -31.28
C VAL A 9 -13.25 56.21 -31.45
N ILE A 10 -12.89 57.49 -31.32
CA ILE A 10 -11.49 57.95 -31.41
C ILE A 10 -10.65 57.42 -30.24
N LEU A 11 -11.17 57.42 -29.02
CA LEU A 11 -10.50 56.84 -27.85
C LEU A 11 -10.28 55.33 -27.97
N MET A 12 -11.23 54.59 -28.56
CA MET A 12 -11.05 53.15 -28.81
C MET A 12 -10.01 52.84 -29.89
N LEU A 13 -9.92 53.68 -30.94
CA LEU A 13 -8.91 53.53 -31.99
C LEU A 13 -7.49 53.84 -31.48
N LEU A 14 -7.35 54.80 -30.56
CA LEU A 14 -6.05 55.18 -29.98
C LEU A 14 -5.50 54.14 -28.98
N ALA A 15 -6.36 53.37 -28.32
CA ALA A 15 -5.93 52.30 -27.40
C ALA A 15 -5.45 51.02 -28.11
N GLY A 16 -5.74 50.86 -29.40
CA GLY A 16 -5.35 49.68 -30.19
C GLY A 16 -3.90 49.64 -30.68
N CYS A 17 -3.14 50.74 -30.55
CA CYS A 17 -1.77 50.86 -31.09
C CYS A 17 -0.65 50.74 -30.04
N ALA A 18 -0.96 50.43 -28.79
CA ALA A 18 0.03 50.29 -27.71
C ALA A 18 0.32 48.82 -27.35
N THR A 19 0.23 47.89 -28.29
CA THR A 19 0.74 46.53 -28.11
C THR A 19 2.27 46.57 -28.11
N PRO A 20 2.95 46.31 -26.97
CA PRO A 20 4.41 46.27 -26.95
C PRO A 20 4.90 45.18 -27.91
N PRO A 21 6.00 45.42 -28.66
CA PRO A 21 6.58 44.39 -29.51
C PRO A 21 6.84 43.14 -28.68
N ARG A 22 6.34 42.00 -29.16
CA ARG A 22 6.53 40.70 -28.51
C ARG A 22 8.01 40.51 -28.25
N ALA A 23 8.38 40.37 -26.98
CA ALA A 23 9.77 40.15 -26.58
C ALA A 23 10.35 39.00 -27.41
N PRO A 24 11.60 39.12 -27.91
CA PRO A 24 12.24 38.06 -28.67
C PRO A 24 12.19 36.76 -27.86
N VAL A 25 11.61 35.71 -28.44
CA VAL A 25 11.63 34.39 -27.81
C VAL A 25 13.10 33.98 -27.72
N ALA A 26 13.60 33.76 -26.49
CA ALA A 26 14.96 33.31 -26.27
C ALA A 26 15.23 32.06 -27.14
N PRO A 27 16.42 31.95 -27.76
CA PRO A 27 16.72 30.81 -28.62
C PRO A 27 16.50 29.51 -27.84
N PRO A 28 15.88 28.49 -28.46
CA PRO A 28 15.62 27.23 -27.77
C PRO A 28 16.95 26.65 -27.29
N ILE A 29 17.02 26.27 -26.01
CA ILE A 29 18.20 25.58 -25.46
C ILE A 29 18.27 24.21 -26.13
N ILE A 30 19.24 24.02 -27.02
CA ILE A 30 19.45 22.76 -27.75
C ILE A 30 20.34 21.87 -26.89
N ILE A 31 19.78 20.78 -26.37
CA ILE A 31 20.52 19.77 -25.61
C ILE A 31 21.10 18.73 -26.57
N SER A 32 22.38 18.42 -26.42
CA SER A 32 23.06 17.46 -27.28
C SER A 32 22.53 16.03 -27.09
N PRO A 33 22.59 15.16 -28.12
CA PRO A 33 22.18 13.76 -27.99
C PRO A 33 22.97 12.99 -26.91
N SER A 34 24.26 13.30 -26.72
CA SER A 34 25.09 12.64 -25.70
C SER A 34 24.69 13.05 -24.27
N THR A 35 24.36 14.33 -24.04
CA THR A 35 23.80 14.79 -22.77
C THR A 35 22.49 14.05 -22.46
N TRP A 36 21.64 13.89 -23.46
CA TRP A 36 20.39 13.15 -23.31
C TRP A 36 20.58 11.67 -22.96
N GLN A 37 21.58 11.01 -23.55
CA GLN A 37 21.94 9.63 -23.18
C GLN A 37 22.47 9.53 -21.74
N GLN A 38 23.18 10.56 -21.25
CA GLN A 38 23.61 10.62 -19.85
C GLN A 38 22.41 10.80 -18.91
N VAL A 39 21.53 11.74 -19.22
CA VAL A 39 20.28 11.98 -18.46
C VAL A 39 19.44 10.70 -18.37
N ASP A 40 19.23 9.98 -19.48
CA ASP A 40 18.44 8.75 -19.47
C ASP A 40 19.05 7.66 -18.58
N ARG A 41 20.39 7.50 -18.61
CA ARG A 41 21.08 6.56 -17.72
C ARG A 41 20.94 6.95 -16.27
N GLU A 42 21.05 8.24 -15.95
CA GLU A 42 20.90 8.73 -14.59
C GLU A 42 19.46 8.60 -14.08
N ILE A 43 18.44 8.75 -14.94
CA ILE A 43 17.04 8.48 -14.56
C ILE A 43 16.86 7.01 -14.16
N VAL A 44 17.43 6.08 -14.92
CA VAL A 44 17.39 4.65 -14.59
C VAL A 44 18.11 4.37 -13.28
N GLN A 45 19.30 4.95 -13.07
CA GLN A 45 20.07 4.80 -11.84
C GLN A 45 19.34 5.40 -10.62
N ALA A 46 18.73 6.57 -10.78
CA ALA A 46 17.92 7.21 -9.74
C ALA A 46 16.72 6.34 -9.37
N SER A 47 16.01 5.79 -10.36
CA SER A 47 14.90 4.85 -10.12
C SER A 47 15.38 3.59 -9.38
N GLN A 48 16.53 3.03 -9.73
CA GLN A 48 17.09 1.86 -9.04
C GLN A 48 17.47 2.18 -7.59
N SER A 49 18.13 3.32 -7.36
CA SER A 49 18.47 3.78 -6.01
C SER A 49 17.23 4.05 -5.15
N ALA A 50 16.23 4.73 -5.72
CA ALA A 50 14.95 4.98 -5.05
C ALA A 50 14.24 3.66 -4.69
N THR A 51 14.33 2.65 -5.55
CA THR A 51 13.78 1.30 -5.28
C THR A 51 14.45 0.66 -4.08
N GLU A 52 15.78 0.69 -3.98
CA GLU A 52 16.50 0.11 -2.85
C GLU A 52 16.19 0.84 -1.52
N GLN A 53 16.13 2.17 -1.54
CA GLN A 53 15.75 2.96 -0.36
C GLN A 53 14.31 2.65 0.08
N THR A 54 13.39 2.57 -0.88
CA THR A 54 11.99 2.22 -0.63
C THR A 54 11.84 0.81 -0.09
N LYS A 55 12.65 -0.13 -0.56
CA LYS A 55 12.66 -1.51 -0.06
C LYS A 55 13.14 -1.58 1.39
N ILE A 56 14.16 -0.81 1.76
CA ILE A 56 14.61 -0.70 3.15
C ILE A 56 13.48 -0.15 4.02
N TYR A 57 12.82 0.94 3.59
CA TYR A 57 11.67 1.50 4.28
C TYR A 57 10.54 0.48 4.46
N ALA A 58 10.12 -0.18 3.38
CA ALA A 58 9.02 -1.14 3.41
C ALA A 58 9.32 -2.36 4.29
N HIS A 59 10.55 -2.87 4.26
CA HIS A 59 10.97 -3.94 5.17
C HIS A 59 10.97 -3.48 6.63
N GLY A 60 11.54 -2.30 6.92
CA GLY A 60 11.54 -1.75 8.28
C GLY A 60 10.12 -1.54 8.82
N ALA A 61 9.22 -1.02 7.98
CA ALA A 61 7.81 -0.86 8.31
C ALA A 61 7.12 -2.20 8.60
N MET A 62 7.33 -3.22 7.76
CA MET A 62 6.76 -4.55 7.97
C MET A 62 7.35 -5.28 9.18
N ASP A 63 8.63 -5.08 9.46
CA ASP A 63 9.30 -5.66 10.62
C ASP A 63 8.82 -5.00 11.92
N TYR A 64 8.66 -3.67 11.92
CA TYR A 64 8.06 -2.95 13.04
C TYR A 64 6.62 -3.40 13.29
N TRP A 65 5.78 -3.45 12.25
CA TRP A 65 4.42 -3.99 12.34
C TRP A 65 4.40 -5.40 12.95
N ARG A 66 5.24 -6.30 12.44
CA ARG A 66 5.32 -7.69 12.95
C ARG A 66 5.73 -7.72 14.43
N THR A 67 6.71 -6.90 14.80
CA THR A 67 7.18 -6.78 16.18
C THR A 67 6.04 -6.33 17.08
N ARG A 68 5.28 -5.32 16.65
CA ARG A 68 4.15 -4.80 17.43
C ARG A 68 3.02 -5.80 17.59
N VAL A 69 2.72 -6.57 16.54
CA VAL A 69 1.77 -7.70 16.62
C VAL A 69 2.21 -8.70 17.69
N TYR A 70 3.50 -9.07 17.72
CA TYR A 70 4.00 -9.99 18.74
C TYR A 70 3.91 -9.41 20.15
N GLU A 71 4.36 -8.16 20.35
CA GLU A 71 4.29 -7.50 21.65
C GLU A 71 2.86 -7.42 22.19
N LEU A 72 1.90 -6.97 21.39
CA LEU A 72 0.51 -6.88 21.84
C LEU A 72 -0.15 -8.26 21.99
N THR A 73 0.30 -9.27 21.25
CA THR A 73 -0.11 -10.66 21.50
C THR A 73 0.31 -11.09 22.90
N GLU A 74 1.57 -10.86 23.28
CA GLU A 74 2.12 -11.20 24.60
C GLU A 74 1.53 -10.35 25.73
N GLN A 75 1.30 -9.07 25.50
CA GLN A 75 0.85 -8.13 26.54
C GLN A 75 -0.67 -8.14 26.76
N ASN A 76 -1.45 -8.29 25.69
CA ASN A 76 -2.91 -8.13 25.76
C ASN A 76 -3.63 -9.46 25.54
N PHE A 77 -3.27 -10.20 24.49
CA PHE A 77 -4.04 -11.37 24.08
C PHE A 77 -3.78 -12.60 24.94
N ILE A 78 -2.51 -12.97 25.15
CA ILE A 78 -2.14 -14.16 25.94
C ILE A 78 -2.62 -14.04 27.39
N PRO A 79 -2.43 -12.92 28.11
CA PRO A 79 -2.91 -12.78 29.48
C PRO A 79 -4.43 -12.85 29.57
N TRP A 80 -5.14 -12.22 28.62
CA TRP A 80 -6.60 -12.32 28.55
C TRP A 80 -7.06 -13.76 28.28
N PHE A 81 -6.47 -14.42 27.27
CA PHE A 81 -6.85 -15.77 26.84
C PHE A 81 -6.54 -16.81 27.92
N SER A 82 -5.40 -16.71 28.59
CA SER A 82 -4.98 -17.62 29.66
C SER A 82 -5.61 -17.30 31.02
N SER A 83 -6.30 -16.18 31.16
CA SER A 83 -6.97 -15.84 32.41
C SER A 83 -8.04 -16.88 32.76
N TYR A 84 -8.12 -17.22 34.04
CA TYR A 84 -9.05 -18.20 34.57
C TYR A 84 -10.50 -17.92 34.14
N TRP A 85 -10.93 -16.67 34.25
CA TRP A 85 -12.29 -16.27 33.90
C TRP A 85 -12.60 -16.42 32.40
N THR A 86 -11.64 -16.11 31.52
CA THR A 86 -11.82 -16.31 30.08
C THR A 86 -11.89 -17.79 29.74
N GLN A 87 -11.06 -18.63 30.36
CA GLN A 87 -11.09 -20.08 30.15
C GLN A 87 -12.43 -20.68 30.58
N GLU A 88 -12.94 -20.28 31.75
CA GLU A 88 -14.22 -20.77 32.26
C GLU A 88 -15.39 -20.36 31.34
N TRP A 89 -15.38 -19.11 30.89
CA TRP A 89 -16.39 -18.60 29.96
C TRP A 89 -16.30 -19.24 28.57
N LEU A 90 -15.10 -19.49 28.05
CA LEU A 90 -14.90 -20.19 26.76
C LEU A 90 -15.39 -21.64 26.85
N SER A 91 -15.13 -22.33 27.97
CA SER A 91 -15.64 -23.67 28.24
C SER A 91 -17.18 -23.71 28.22
N MET A 92 -17.82 -22.73 28.85
CA MET A 92 -19.27 -22.57 28.82
C MET A 92 -19.81 -22.31 27.39
N LYS A 93 -19.16 -21.44 26.61
CA LYS A 93 -19.55 -21.18 25.22
C LYS A 93 -19.43 -22.41 24.33
N VAL A 94 -18.33 -23.15 24.42
CA VAL A 94 -18.14 -24.39 23.65
C VAL A 94 -19.22 -25.40 24.00
N SER A 95 -19.53 -25.57 25.29
CA SER A 95 -20.60 -26.47 25.75
C SER A 95 -21.98 -26.06 25.21
N TRP A 96 -22.27 -24.77 25.11
CA TRP A 96 -23.52 -24.28 24.51
C TRP A 96 -23.58 -24.54 22.99
N TYR A 97 -22.45 -24.36 22.30
CA TYR A 97 -22.37 -24.60 20.86
C TYR A 97 -22.47 -26.09 20.51
N THR A 98 -21.87 -26.99 21.28
CA THR A 98 -21.97 -28.43 21.04
C THR A 98 -23.40 -28.93 21.20
N ILE A 99 -24.14 -28.43 22.20
CA ILE A 99 -25.57 -28.74 22.39
C ILE A 99 -26.42 -28.25 21.21
N ASN A 100 -26.17 -27.03 20.73
CA ASN A 100 -26.92 -26.43 19.63
C ASN A 100 -26.52 -26.93 18.24
N ALA A 101 -25.34 -27.54 18.10
CA ALA A 101 -24.85 -28.03 16.81
C ALA A 101 -25.51 -29.33 16.34
N LYS A 102 -26.45 -29.93 17.11
CA LYS A 102 -27.14 -31.20 16.77
C LYS A 102 -26.20 -32.31 16.28
N GLY A 103 -24.95 -32.34 16.77
CA GLY A 103 -23.92 -33.33 16.39
C GLY A 103 -22.90 -32.85 15.34
N GLU A 104 -23.01 -31.65 14.78
CA GLU A 104 -22.02 -31.09 13.86
C GLU A 104 -20.87 -30.40 14.60
N GLN A 105 -19.86 -31.18 14.99
CA GLN A 105 -18.69 -30.70 15.73
C GLN A 105 -17.93 -29.58 14.98
N ASP A 106 -17.85 -29.66 13.66
CA ASP A 106 -17.20 -28.68 12.77
C ASP A 106 -17.85 -27.28 12.84
N ALA A 107 -19.15 -27.21 13.15
CA ALA A 107 -19.87 -25.94 13.31
C ALA A 107 -19.55 -25.24 14.65
N THR A 108 -19.13 -26.00 15.68
CA THR A 108 -18.73 -25.45 16.98
C THR A 108 -17.32 -24.88 16.92
N GLU A 109 -16.40 -25.60 16.30
CA GLU A 109 -15.00 -25.19 16.14
C GLU A 109 -14.89 -23.91 15.30
N LYS A 110 -15.64 -23.81 14.19
CA LYS A 110 -15.69 -22.60 13.36
C LYS A 110 -16.18 -21.37 14.13
N ARG A 111 -17.21 -21.52 14.96
CA ARG A 111 -17.74 -20.41 15.78
C ARG A 111 -16.75 -19.95 16.85
N LEU A 112 -16.06 -20.90 17.49
CA LEU A 112 -15.02 -20.58 18.46
C LEU A 112 -13.83 -19.88 17.80
N ALA A 113 -13.35 -20.39 16.66
CA ALA A 113 -12.26 -19.79 15.90
C ALA A 113 -12.60 -18.37 15.44
N ALA A 114 -13.82 -18.14 14.94
CA ALA A 114 -14.29 -16.81 14.56
C ALA A 114 -14.28 -15.84 15.74
N TYR A 115 -14.75 -16.29 16.91
CA TYR A 115 -14.75 -15.46 18.12
C TYR A 115 -13.32 -15.14 18.61
N LEU A 116 -12.41 -16.12 18.61
CA LEU A 116 -11.02 -15.87 19.00
C LEU A 116 -10.31 -14.93 18.02
N LEU A 117 -10.63 -15.03 16.72
CA LEU A 117 -10.12 -14.12 15.71
C LEU A 117 -10.63 -12.69 15.93
N GLU A 118 -11.92 -12.51 16.23
CA GLU A 118 -12.50 -11.21 16.57
C GLU A 118 -11.80 -10.59 17.79
N GLN A 119 -11.59 -11.37 18.85
CA GLN A 119 -10.86 -10.89 20.03
C GLN A 119 -9.39 -10.59 19.74
N TYR A 120 -8.74 -11.36 18.85
CA TYR A 120 -7.38 -11.07 18.40
C TYR A 120 -7.31 -9.78 17.57
N GLN A 121 -8.29 -9.56 16.69
CA GLN A 121 -8.43 -8.33 15.94
C GLN A 121 -8.57 -7.12 16.88
N GLU A 122 -9.49 -7.16 17.84
CA GLU A 122 -9.73 -6.06 18.77
C GLU A 122 -8.54 -5.76 19.69
N LYS A 123 -7.86 -6.80 20.19
CA LYS A 123 -6.81 -6.64 21.23
C LYS A 123 -5.41 -6.45 20.67
N VAL A 124 -5.16 -6.90 19.43
CA VAL A 124 -3.84 -6.90 18.80
C VAL A 124 -3.86 -6.12 17.50
N LEU A 125 -4.66 -6.54 16.52
CA LEU A 125 -4.52 -6.00 15.15
C LEU A 125 -5.03 -4.57 14.99
N ALA A 126 -6.19 -4.24 15.57
CA ALA A 126 -6.73 -2.89 15.53
C ALA A 126 -5.83 -1.88 16.25
N PRO A 127 -5.30 -2.17 17.48
CA PRO A 127 -4.30 -1.31 18.10
C PRO A 127 -3.01 -1.17 17.28
N VAL A 128 -2.49 -2.27 16.71
CA VAL A 128 -1.31 -2.21 15.82
C VAL A 128 -1.60 -1.30 14.63
N ALA A 129 -2.78 -1.41 14.00
CA ALA A 129 -3.13 -0.64 12.81
C ALA A 129 -3.20 0.88 13.06
N VAL A 130 -3.44 1.32 14.30
CA VAL A 130 -3.35 2.74 14.69
C VAL A 130 -1.90 3.25 14.62
N GLU A 131 -0.94 2.40 15.00
CA GLU A 131 0.49 2.75 14.97
C GLU A 131 1.08 2.56 13.56
N ILE A 132 0.76 1.44 12.92
CA ILE A 132 1.22 1.08 11.59
C ILE A 132 0.22 0.16 10.88
N ASP A 133 -0.46 0.71 9.87
CA ASP A 133 -1.40 -0.05 9.04
C ASP A 133 -0.64 -0.83 7.94
N PRO A 134 -0.64 -2.17 7.98
CA PRO A 134 -0.01 -2.99 6.95
C PRO A 134 -0.58 -2.76 5.54
N ASN A 135 -1.85 -2.34 5.42
CA ASN A 135 -2.46 -2.02 4.13
C ASN A 135 -1.92 -0.71 3.54
N ALA A 136 -1.54 0.23 4.40
CA ALA A 136 -1.01 1.52 3.99
C ALA A 136 0.48 1.46 3.60
N ILE A 137 1.23 0.44 4.05
CA ILE A 137 2.69 0.34 3.80
C ILE A 137 3.00 0.37 2.31
N LEU A 138 2.21 -0.30 1.46
CA LEU A 138 2.42 -0.28 0.00
C LEU A 138 2.29 1.14 -0.56
N SER A 139 1.24 1.86 -0.18
CA SER A 139 1.00 3.23 -0.66
C SER A 139 2.05 4.21 -0.13
N LEU A 140 2.43 4.08 1.14
CA LEU A 140 3.47 4.92 1.74
C LEU A 140 4.83 4.69 1.10
N ALA A 141 5.18 3.42 0.84
CA ALA A 141 6.41 3.06 0.13
C ALA A 141 6.41 3.61 -1.31
N ALA A 142 5.29 3.50 -2.02
CA ALA A 142 5.18 4.03 -3.38
C ALA A 142 5.28 5.57 -3.42
N ALA A 143 4.67 6.27 -2.45
CA ALA A 143 4.81 7.71 -2.31
C ALA A 143 6.27 8.10 -2.01
N PHE A 144 6.93 7.37 -1.09
CA PHE A 144 8.34 7.59 -0.78
C PHE A 144 9.27 7.40 -1.99
N TYR A 145 9.03 6.36 -2.79
CA TYR A 145 9.73 6.15 -4.06
C TYR A 145 9.56 7.35 -5.01
N VAL A 146 8.33 7.86 -5.16
CA VAL A 146 8.03 8.98 -6.02
C VAL A 146 8.71 10.27 -5.55
N ASP A 147 8.73 10.53 -4.24
CA ASP A 147 9.38 11.70 -3.65
C ASP A 147 10.89 11.69 -3.92
N ILE A 148 11.57 10.56 -3.70
CA ILE A 148 13.01 10.41 -4.02
C ILE A 148 13.24 10.68 -5.52
N LEU A 149 12.43 10.06 -6.38
CA LEU A 149 12.60 10.18 -7.83
C LEU A 149 12.35 11.61 -8.32
N LYS A 150 11.38 12.31 -7.74
CA LYS A 150 11.11 13.72 -8.01
C LYS A 150 12.31 14.60 -7.69
N GLU A 151 12.93 14.38 -6.53
CA GLU A 151 14.13 15.10 -6.12
C GLU A 151 15.31 14.82 -7.06
N GLU A 152 15.56 13.55 -7.38
CA GLU A 152 16.64 13.16 -8.30
C GLU A 152 16.44 13.72 -9.71
N LEU A 153 15.21 13.78 -10.23
CA LEU A 153 14.93 14.40 -11.52
C LEU A 153 15.27 15.90 -11.54
N GLN A 154 15.00 16.62 -10.44
CA GLN A 154 15.41 18.02 -10.31
C GLN A 154 16.94 18.15 -10.28
N LYS A 155 17.63 17.28 -9.53
CA LYS A 155 19.11 17.26 -9.50
C LYS A 155 19.71 16.96 -10.88
N ILE A 156 19.16 15.99 -11.61
CA ILE A 156 19.59 15.65 -12.98
C ILE A 156 19.39 16.83 -13.92
N SER A 157 18.22 17.50 -13.86
CA SER A 157 17.92 18.71 -14.65
C SER A 157 18.96 19.80 -14.40
N GLN A 158 19.28 20.09 -13.15
CA GLN A 158 20.27 21.11 -12.77
C GLN A 158 21.69 20.72 -13.19
N ARG A 159 22.10 19.47 -12.92
CA ARG A 159 23.45 18.95 -13.22
C ARG A 159 23.79 19.03 -14.70
N HIS A 160 22.83 18.73 -15.57
CA HIS A 160 23.02 18.70 -17.03
C HIS A 160 22.57 19.97 -17.74
N GLY A 161 22.14 21.00 -17.00
CA GLY A 161 21.62 22.25 -17.57
C GLY A 161 20.39 22.06 -18.46
N VAL A 162 19.64 20.98 -18.27
CA VAL A 162 18.46 20.66 -19.06
C VAL A 162 17.28 21.43 -18.49
N PRO A 163 16.58 22.27 -19.27
CA PRO A 163 15.38 22.96 -18.78
C PRO A 163 14.33 21.95 -18.32
N ILE A 164 13.74 22.18 -17.15
CA ILE A 164 12.79 21.22 -16.56
C ILE A 164 11.60 20.91 -17.48
N ALA A 165 11.15 21.87 -18.28
CA ALA A 165 10.11 21.66 -19.28
C ALA A 165 10.52 20.65 -20.37
N GLN A 166 11.79 20.66 -20.81
CA GLN A 166 12.29 19.68 -21.77
C GLN A 166 12.45 18.30 -21.13
N LEU A 167 12.93 18.24 -19.87
CA LEU A 167 13.00 16.99 -19.13
C LEU A 167 11.59 16.39 -18.94
N ASN A 168 10.62 17.20 -18.53
CA ASN A 168 9.22 16.81 -18.38
C ASN A 168 8.64 16.25 -19.68
N GLY A 169 8.86 16.93 -20.80
CA GLY A 169 8.45 16.43 -22.13
C GLY A 169 9.13 15.11 -22.53
N ARG A 170 10.33 14.83 -22.02
CA ARG A 170 11.03 13.55 -22.22
C ARG A 170 10.45 12.44 -21.35
N ILE A 171 10.30 12.67 -20.04
CA ILE A 171 9.76 11.65 -19.11
C ILE A 171 8.27 11.36 -19.35
N GLN A 172 7.54 12.28 -20.02
CA GLN A 172 6.19 12.00 -20.51
C GLN A 172 6.14 10.84 -21.51
N LYS A 173 7.24 10.57 -22.23
CA LYS A 173 7.34 9.50 -23.23
C LYS A 173 7.84 8.17 -22.65
N ILE A 174 8.28 8.16 -21.39
CA ILE A 174 8.77 6.96 -20.72
C ILE A 174 7.58 6.28 -20.04
N PRO A 175 7.20 5.05 -20.42
CA PRO A 175 6.17 4.32 -19.71
C PRO A 175 6.70 3.86 -18.34
N ALA A 176 6.02 4.22 -17.26
CA ALA A 176 6.36 3.80 -15.90
C ALA A 176 5.43 2.69 -15.40
N ILE A 177 4.14 2.79 -15.71
CA ILE A 177 3.15 1.74 -15.48
C ILE A 177 2.61 1.32 -16.85
N ALA A 178 2.72 0.03 -17.16
CA ALA A 178 2.21 -0.56 -18.39
C ALA A 178 1.50 -1.89 -18.06
N LEU A 179 0.19 -1.82 -17.83
CA LEU A 179 -0.63 -2.97 -17.48
C LEU A 179 -1.44 -3.51 -18.66
N GLY A 180 -1.38 -2.82 -19.81
CA GLY A 180 -2.14 -3.16 -21.01
C GLY A 180 -3.56 -2.62 -20.98
N PRO A 181 -4.39 -2.95 -21.98
CA PRO A 181 -5.71 -2.36 -22.14
C PRO A 181 -6.61 -2.49 -20.88
N PRO A 182 -7.44 -1.48 -20.56
CA PRO A 182 -7.59 -0.18 -21.25
C PRO A 182 -6.43 0.81 -21.00
N PRO A 183 -6.20 1.82 -21.87
CA PRO A 183 -5.11 2.78 -21.76
C PRO A 183 -5.04 3.56 -20.43
N ALA A 184 -6.17 3.67 -19.73
CA ALA A 184 -6.22 4.27 -18.39
C ALA A 184 -5.39 3.51 -17.34
N ARG A 185 -4.99 2.27 -17.63
CA ARG A 185 -4.13 1.45 -16.75
C ARG A 185 -2.64 1.65 -16.99
N ASP A 186 -2.29 2.50 -17.94
CA ASP A 186 -0.91 2.86 -18.25
C ASP A 186 -0.65 4.30 -17.76
N ALA A 187 0.57 4.55 -17.29
CA ALA A 187 1.00 5.88 -16.89
C ALA A 187 2.46 6.13 -17.28
N SER A 188 2.74 7.34 -17.75
CA SER A 188 4.10 7.78 -17.99
C SER A 188 4.83 8.11 -16.68
N LEU A 189 6.16 8.16 -16.74
CA LEU A 189 6.97 8.58 -15.61
C LEU A 189 6.60 10.00 -15.15
N TYR A 190 6.27 10.90 -16.07
CA TYR A 190 5.78 12.23 -15.72
C TYR A 190 4.51 12.16 -14.86
N GLN A 191 3.53 11.36 -15.28
CA GLN A 191 2.26 11.24 -14.57
C GLN A 191 2.48 10.67 -13.16
N VAL A 192 3.29 9.62 -13.03
CA VAL A 192 3.62 9.00 -11.74
C VAL A 192 4.31 9.99 -10.79
N VAL A 193 5.18 10.86 -11.29
CA VAL A 193 5.98 11.77 -10.45
C VAL A 193 5.26 13.07 -10.09
N TYR A 194 4.45 13.62 -11.01
CA TYR A 194 3.88 14.97 -10.87
C TYR A 194 2.37 15.01 -10.64
N THR A 195 1.70 13.87 -10.67
CA THR A 195 0.28 13.76 -10.29
C THR A 195 0.17 13.14 -8.90
N ASP A 196 -0.92 13.40 -8.19
CA ASP A 196 -1.23 12.64 -7.00
C ASP A 196 -1.41 11.16 -7.36
N LEU A 197 -0.51 10.32 -6.85
CA LEU A 197 -0.44 8.90 -7.14
C LEU A 197 -1.77 8.19 -6.85
N ASN A 198 -2.48 8.59 -5.79
CA ASN A 198 -3.74 7.99 -5.37
C ASN A 198 -4.90 8.31 -6.32
N THR A 199 -4.76 9.36 -7.15
CA THR A 199 -5.76 9.74 -8.15
C THR A 199 -5.53 9.07 -9.51
N LEU A 200 -4.36 8.45 -9.72
CA LEU A 200 -4.01 7.83 -10.99
C LEU A 200 -4.70 6.46 -11.14
N PRO A 201 -5.56 6.26 -12.16
CA PRO A 201 -6.20 4.96 -12.39
C PRO A 201 -5.20 3.85 -12.65
N ALA A 202 -4.09 4.14 -13.33
CA ALA A 202 -2.99 3.21 -13.55
C ALA A 202 -2.36 2.71 -12.23
N TYR A 203 -2.20 3.60 -11.25
CA TYR A 203 -1.67 3.23 -9.94
C TYR A 203 -2.67 2.36 -9.17
N SER A 204 -3.95 2.73 -9.12
CA SER A 204 -4.98 1.90 -8.50
C SER A 204 -5.04 0.49 -9.12
N ALA A 205 -4.97 0.39 -10.44
CA ALA A 205 -4.94 -0.88 -11.16
C ALA A 205 -3.67 -1.70 -10.90
N LEU A 206 -2.54 -1.04 -10.64
CA LEU A 206 -1.29 -1.69 -10.24
C LEU A 206 -1.41 -2.26 -8.83
N VAL A 207 -1.89 -1.46 -7.89
CA VAL A 207 -2.15 -1.89 -6.51
C VAL A 207 -3.12 -3.06 -6.48
N ASP A 208 -4.22 -2.99 -7.22
CA ASP A 208 -5.17 -4.11 -7.36
C ASP A 208 -4.52 -5.37 -7.93
N LYS A 209 -3.64 -5.22 -8.93
CA LYS A 209 -2.91 -6.35 -9.50
C LYS A 209 -1.95 -6.96 -8.49
N ILE A 210 -1.26 -6.15 -7.69
CA ILE A 210 -0.38 -6.61 -6.62
C ILE A 210 -1.19 -7.34 -5.54
N HIS A 211 -2.32 -6.76 -5.10
CA HIS A 211 -3.23 -7.39 -4.15
C HIS A 211 -3.80 -8.70 -4.69
N LYS A 212 -4.23 -8.75 -5.96
CA LYS A 212 -4.72 -10.00 -6.58
C LYS A 212 -3.60 -11.03 -6.75
N ALA A 213 -2.38 -10.62 -7.06
CA ALA A 213 -1.24 -11.52 -7.14
C ALA A 213 -0.87 -12.07 -5.75
N GLY A 214 -0.99 -11.26 -4.69
CA GLY A 214 -0.91 -11.71 -3.30
C GLY A 214 -2.07 -12.64 -2.93
N GLY A 215 -3.29 -12.30 -3.36
CA GLY A 215 -4.53 -13.06 -3.16
C GLY A 215 -4.53 -14.43 -3.84
N ASN A 216 -4.04 -14.53 -5.08
CA ASN A 216 -3.85 -15.80 -5.80
C ASN A 216 -2.71 -16.66 -5.21
N LYS A 217 -1.87 -16.08 -4.34
CA LYS A 217 -0.93 -16.80 -3.48
C LYS A 217 -1.49 -17.04 -2.06
N GLY A 218 -2.79 -16.83 -1.85
CA GLY A 218 -3.53 -17.18 -0.63
C GLY A 218 -3.76 -16.05 0.37
N VAL A 219 -3.56 -14.78 -0.01
CA VAL A 219 -3.49 -13.64 0.90
C VAL A 219 -4.41 -12.51 0.41
N GLY A 220 -5.72 -12.63 0.62
CA GLY A 220 -6.71 -11.66 0.14
C GLY A 220 -7.27 -10.82 1.28
N SER A 221 -6.81 -9.57 1.45
CA SER A 221 -7.02 -8.71 2.64
C SER A 221 -6.14 -9.11 3.82
N THR A 222 -5.62 -8.13 4.56
CA THR A 222 -4.81 -8.34 5.77
C THR A 222 -5.52 -9.19 6.82
N ASP A 223 -6.85 -9.10 6.93
CA ASP A 223 -7.66 -9.99 7.80
C ASP A 223 -7.48 -11.48 7.45
N THR A 224 -7.29 -11.77 6.16
CA THR A 224 -7.10 -13.10 5.60
C THR A 224 -5.63 -13.47 5.50
N ALA A 225 -4.74 -12.49 5.27
CA ALA A 225 -3.29 -12.59 5.24
C ALA A 225 -2.68 -12.93 6.59
N MET A 226 -3.33 -12.48 7.67
CA MET A 226 -2.92 -12.73 9.03
C MET A 226 -3.48 -14.03 9.58
N ALA A 227 -4.50 -14.64 8.95
CA ALA A 227 -5.01 -15.94 9.37
C ALA A 227 -3.92 -17.04 9.44
N PRO A 228 -2.96 -17.17 8.50
CA PRO A 228 -1.83 -18.11 8.63
C PRO A 228 -0.83 -17.74 9.73
N VAL A 229 -0.60 -16.45 9.98
CA VAL A 229 0.31 -15.96 11.03
C VAL A 229 -0.33 -16.17 12.40
N ALA A 230 -1.59 -15.80 12.57
CA ALA A 230 -2.42 -16.10 13.73
C ALA A 230 -2.54 -17.61 13.94
N ARG A 231 -2.65 -18.42 12.87
CA ARG A 231 -2.65 -19.89 12.94
C ARG A 231 -1.31 -20.47 13.37
N ARG A 232 -0.18 -19.97 12.87
CA ARG A 232 1.17 -20.38 13.33
C ARG A 232 1.46 -19.91 14.75
N ALA A 233 1.03 -18.70 15.11
CA ALA A 233 1.11 -18.19 16.48
C ALA A 233 0.28 -19.07 17.43
N SER A 234 -0.95 -19.42 17.04
CA SER A 234 -1.82 -20.35 17.78
C SER A 234 -1.19 -21.74 17.92
N GLN A 235 -0.61 -22.30 16.85
CA GLN A 235 0.08 -23.60 16.89
C GLN A 235 1.34 -23.58 17.76
N ARG A 236 2.08 -22.46 17.75
CA ARG A 236 3.24 -22.28 18.62
C ARG A 236 2.81 -22.14 20.08
N MET A 237 1.74 -21.41 20.34
CA MET A 237 1.12 -21.32 21.66
C MET A 237 0.61 -22.68 22.16
N GLU A 238 -0.02 -23.49 21.30
CA GLU A 238 -0.42 -24.88 21.62
C GLU A 238 0.80 -25.74 21.97
N ALA A 239 1.90 -25.62 21.22
CA ALA A 239 3.13 -26.36 21.47
C ALA A 239 3.85 -25.90 22.76
N GLU A 240 3.80 -24.61 23.10
CA GLU A 240 4.37 -24.04 24.33
C GLU A 240 3.47 -24.25 25.57
N MET A 241 2.18 -24.54 25.38
CA MET A 241 1.23 -24.92 26.45
C MET A 241 1.20 -26.43 26.73
N ALA A 242 1.64 -27.27 25.79
CA ALA A 242 1.77 -28.72 25.97
C ALA A 242 2.57 -29.18 27.22
N PRO A 243 3.59 -28.44 27.74
CA PRO A 243 4.31 -28.84 28.95
C PRO A 243 3.58 -28.52 30.26
N ARG A 244 2.49 -27.74 30.25
CA ARG A 244 1.79 -27.27 31.47
C ARG A 244 0.48 -28.01 31.77
N GLY A 245 0.49 -29.33 31.59
CA GLY A 245 -0.26 -30.25 32.46
C GLY A 245 -1.79 -30.15 32.54
N ALA A 246 -2.46 -29.49 31.59
CA ALA A 246 -3.91 -29.56 31.45
C ALA A 246 -4.25 -30.03 30.04
N ALA A 247 -4.63 -31.30 29.92
CA ALA A 247 -5.24 -31.84 28.71
C ALA A 247 -6.62 -31.19 28.53
N SER A 248 -6.64 -29.97 27.99
CA SER A 248 -7.87 -29.33 27.55
C SER A 248 -8.26 -29.95 26.21
N ALA A 249 -9.53 -30.35 26.08
CA ALA A 249 -10.10 -31.00 24.91
C ALA A 249 -10.06 -30.16 23.61
N VAL A 250 -9.38 -29.01 23.62
CA VAL A 250 -9.20 -28.08 22.50
C VAL A 250 -8.06 -28.53 21.58
N ALA A 251 -7.03 -29.21 22.09
CA ALA A 251 -5.92 -29.72 21.28
C ALA A 251 -6.34 -30.81 20.27
N ALA A 252 -7.44 -31.53 20.56
CA ALA A 252 -7.98 -32.56 19.65
C ALA A 252 -8.73 -31.97 18.44
N ALA A 253 -9.24 -30.75 18.53
CA ALA A 253 -9.95 -30.06 17.44
C ALA A 253 -8.96 -29.50 16.40
N ALA A 254 -7.86 -28.89 16.85
CA ALA A 254 -6.81 -28.38 15.96
C ALA A 254 -6.10 -29.50 15.19
N GLY A 255 -5.91 -30.67 15.82
CA GLY A 255 -5.30 -31.85 15.20
C GLY A 255 -6.16 -32.53 14.12
N LYS A 256 -7.50 -32.45 14.19
CA LYS A 256 -8.40 -33.10 13.21
C LYS A 256 -8.73 -32.25 11.99
N LEU A 257 -8.61 -30.92 12.05
CA LEU A 257 -8.68 -30.05 10.87
C LEU A 257 -7.43 -30.20 9.96
N ALA A 258 -6.36 -30.84 10.43
CA ALA A 258 -5.19 -31.21 9.62
C ALA A 258 -5.39 -32.48 8.78
N GLY A 259 -6.40 -33.31 9.07
CA GLY A 259 -6.66 -34.57 8.36
C GLY A 259 -7.67 -34.48 7.19
N GLY A 260 -8.34 -33.34 7.00
CA GLY A 260 -9.47 -33.22 6.07
C GLY A 260 -9.22 -32.47 4.75
N LEU A 261 -8.01 -31.94 4.51
CA LEU A 261 -7.72 -31.16 3.29
C LEU A 261 -6.51 -31.67 2.49
N ILE A 262 -6.09 -32.91 2.70
CA ILE A 262 -5.28 -33.62 1.70
C ILE A 262 -6.24 -34.36 0.76
N THR A 263 -6.72 -33.64 -0.26
CA THR A 263 -7.01 -34.17 -1.60
C THR A 263 -6.66 -33.10 -2.62
N VAL A 264 -5.41 -33.07 -3.07
CA VAL A 264 -4.93 -33.63 -4.34
C VAL A 264 -3.52 -34.15 -4.10
#